data_AF-A0A835J1P9-F1
#
_entry.id   AF-A0A835J1P9-F1
#
_cell.length_a   1.000
_cell.length_b   1.000
_cell.length_c   1.000
_cell.angle_alpha   90.00
_cell.angle_beta   90.00
_cell.angle_gamma   90.00
#
_symmetry.space_group_name_H-M   'P 1'
#
loop_
_entity.id
_entity.type
_entity.pdbx_description
1 polymer ?
#
loop_
_entity_poly.entity_id
_entity_poly.type
_entity_poly.pdbx_seq_one_letter_code
_entity_poly.pdbx_strand_id
1 'polypeptide(L)' 'MSATLNAELFSNYFGGASTIHIPGFTYPVRSHFLEDVLEMTGYKLASFNQIDDYGQEKLWKTQKQLMPRKRKNHE' A
#
# COMPACT_ATOMS: atom_id res chain seq x y z
N MET A 1 -22.54 18.80 9.47
CA MET A 1 -21.38 19.48 8.85
C MET A 1 -20.40 18.42 8.39
N SER A 2 -19.86 18.51 7.17
CA SER A 2 -18.89 17.55 6.63
C SER A 2 -17.82 18.24 5.79
N ALA A 3 -16.56 17.83 5.96
CA ALA A 3 -15.44 18.32 5.15
C ALA A 3 -15.14 17.42 3.93
N THR A 4 -15.44 16.11 4.03
CA THR A 4 -15.10 15.11 3.00
C THR A 4 -16.22 14.09 2.74
N LEU A 5 -17.32 14.14 3.50
CA LEU A 5 -18.42 13.18 3.37
C LEU A 5 -19.41 13.57 2.28
N ASN A 6 -20.05 12.56 1.70
CA ASN A 6 -21.13 12.72 0.72
C ASN A 6 -22.37 13.36 1.38
N ALA A 7 -22.56 14.67 1.20
CA ALA A 7 -23.67 15.42 1.79
C ALA A 7 -25.06 14.99 1.27
N GLU A 8 -25.15 14.46 0.05
CA GLU A 8 -26.40 14.01 -0.56
C GLU A 8 -26.95 12.75 0.13
N LEU A 9 -26.07 11.81 0.50
CA LEU A 9 -26.44 10.64 1.29
C LEU A 9 -27.14 11.05 2.59
N PHE A 10 -26.57 12.03 3.31
CA PHE A 10 -27.14 12.52 4.56
C PHE A 10 -28.42 13.30 4.32
N SER A 11 -28.48 14.14 3.28
CA SER A 11 -29.72 14.84 2.90
C SER A 11 -30.88 13.86 2.69
N ASN A 12 -30.66 12.81 1.89
CA ASN A 12 -31.67 11.80 1.59
C ASN A 12 -32.09 11.00 2.82
N TYR A 13 -31.13 10.63 3.69
CA TYR A 13 -31.42 9.97 4.95
C TYR A 13 -32.33 10.81 5.87
N PHE A 14 -32.12 12.12 5.91
CA PHE A 14 -32.94 13.05 6.69
C PHE A 14 -34.15 13.61 5.91
N GLY A 15 -34.64 12.88 4.90
CA GLY A 15 -35.87 13.24 4.19
C GLY A 15 -35.72 14.43 3.24
N GLY A 16 -34.54 14.61 2.64
CA GLY A 16 -34.24 15.70 1.72
C GLY A 16 -33.91 17.02 2.43
N ALA A 17 -33.28 16.94 3.61
CA ALA A 17 -32.90 18.12 4.37
C ALA A 17 -32.04 19.10 3.55
N SER A 18 -32.30 20.40 3.67
CA SER A 18 -31.59 21.42 2.91
C SER A 18 -30.07 21.36 3.14
N THR A 19 -29.31 21.39 2.05
CA THR A 19 -27.84 21.39 2.09
C THR A 19 -27.30 22.74 1.65
N ILE A 20 -26.23 23.20 2.31
CA ILE A 20 -25.51 24.43 1.98
C ILE A 20 -24.05 24.05 1.75
N HIS A 21 -23.52 24.39 0.57
CA HIS A 21 -22.11 24.16 0.24
C HIS A 21 -21.32 25.46 0.39
N ILE A 22 -20.36 25.46 1.30
CA ILE A 22 -19.46 26.59 1.52
C ILE A 22 -18.13 26.27 0.82
N PRO A 23 -17.67 27.09 -0.15
CA PRO A 23 -16.39 26.85 -0.80
C PRO A 23 -15.25 27.02 0.21
N GLY A 24 -14.39 25.99 0.29
CA GLY A 24 -13.16 26.03 1.08
C GLY A 24 -11.96 26.42 0.22
N PHE A 25 -10.88 26.80 0.89
CA PHE A 25 -9.54 26.89 0.31
C PHE A 25 -8.59 25.98 1.09
N THR A 26 -7.56 25.49 0.42
CA THR A 26 -6.52 24.65 1.03
C THR A 26 -5.14 25.22 0.75
N TYR A 27 -4.18 24.79 1.55
CA TYR A 27 -2.75 24.99 1.28
C TYR A 27 -2.16 23.66 0.81
N PRO A 28 -1.04 23.66 0.05
CA PRO A 28 -0.41 22.43 -0.38
C PRO A 28 0.01 21.59 0.84
N VAL A 29 -0.42 20.33 0.86
CA VAL A 29 -0.02 19.32 1.84
C VAL A 29 0.69 18.20 1.10
N ARG A 30 1.87 17.81 1.57
CA ARG A 30 2.60 16.67 1.00
C ARG A 30 2.04 15.37 1.55
N SER A 31 1.56 14.51 0.67
CA SER A 31 1.19 13.14 1.01
C SER A 31 2.42 12.24 0.94
N HIS A 32 2.55 11.34 1.90
CA HIS A 32 3.57 10.29 1.93
C HIS A 32 2.87 8.94 1.98
N PHE A 33 3.30 8.03 1.10
CA PHE A 33 2.95 6.62 1.19
C PHE A 33 3.90 5.89 2.13
N LEU A 34 3.64 4.62 2.41
CA LEU A 34 4.43 3.84 3.36
C LEU A 34 5.89 3.77 2.94
N GLU A 35 6.15 3.55 1.65
CA GLU A 35 7.48 3.45 1.06
C GLU A 35 8.29 4.74 1.26
N ASP A 36 7.65 5.90 1.07
CA ASP A 36 8.27 7.20 1.30
C ASP A 36 8.73 7.35 2.76
N VAL A 37 7.89 6.93 3.71
CA VAL A 37 8.20 7.02 5.15
C VAL A 37 9.32 6.06 5.52
N LEU A 38 9.31 4.85 4.98
CA LEU A 38 10.37 3.85 5.21
C LEU A 38 11.72 4.35 4.70
N GLU A 39 11.75 4.94 3.50
CA GLU A 39 12.96 5.53 2.91
C GLU A 39 13.43 6.76 3.70
N MET A 40 12.52 7.70 4.00
CA MET A 40 12.83 8.94 4.71
C MET A 40 13.36 8.70 6.12
N THR A 41 12.85 7.68 6.81
CA THR A 41 13.26 7.35 8.18
C THR A 41 14.42 6.36 8.25
N GLY A 42 14.75 5.70 7.14
CA GLY A 42 15.71 4.59 7.11
C GLY A 42 15.27 3.39 7.94
N TYR A 43 13.96 3.25 8.20
CA TYR A 43 13.43 2.16 9.01
C TYR A 43 13.64 0.82 8.31
N LYS A 44 14.28 -0.13 9.01
CA LYS A 44 14.51 -1.49 8.54
C LYS A 44 13.58 -2.46 9.24
N LEU A 45 12.84 -3.24 8.46
CA LEU A 45 11.97 -4.28 8.98
C LEU A 45 12.78 -5.36 9.71
N ALA A 46 12.50 -5.54 11.00
CA ALA A 46 13.03 -6.67 11.77
C ALA A 46 12.36 -7.98 11.33
N SER A 47 13.05 -9.11 11.52
CA SER A 47 12.59 -10.44 11.10
C SER A 47 11.21 -10.85 11.62
N PHE A 48 10.78 -10.31 12.76
CA PHE A 48 9.47 -10.59 13.35
C PHE A 48 8.35 -9.65 12.85
N ASN A 49 8.70 -8.54 12.18
CA ASN A 49 7.77 -7.53 11.65
C ASN A 49 7.70 -7.55 10.11
N GLN A 50 8.37 -8.51 9.45
CA GLN A 50 8.22 -8.75 8.01
C GLN A 50 6.94 -9.56 7.79
N ILE A 51 5.86 -8.90 7.35
CA ILE A 51 4.55 -9.53 7.14
C ILE A 51 4.37 -9.93 5.67
N ASP A 52 5.22 -9.42 4.77
CA ASP A 52 5.09 -9.52 3.34
C ASP A 52 6.33 -10.12 2.66
N ASP A 53 6.08 -10.98 1.66
CA ASP A 53 7.06 -11.60 0.77
C ASP A 53 7.84 -10.57 -0.11
N TYR A 54 7.67 -9.27 0.13
CA TYR A 54 8.22 -8.17 -0.67
C TYR A 54 9.69 -7.84 -0.35
N GLY A 55 10.28 -8.41 0.70
CA GLY A 55 11.60 -7.99 1.15
C GLY A 55 12.44 -9.11 1.73
N GLN A 56 12.95 -10.01 0.90
CA GLN A 56 14.35 -10.48 0.92
C GLN A 56 14.62 -11.22 -0.39
N GLU A 57 15.66 -10.79 -1.10
CA GLU A 57 16.20 -11.41 -2.30
C GLU A 57 16.19 -12.95 -2.20
N LYS A 58 15.42 -13.61 -3.05
CA LYS A 58 15.52 -15.06 -3.29
C LYS A 58 16.74 -15.38 -4.16
N LEU A 59 17.94 -14.95 -3.76
CA LEU A 59 19.20 -15.36 -4.38
C LEU A 59 19.33 -16.91 -4.41
N TRP A 60 18.78 -17.58 -3.39
CA TRP A 60 18.80 -19.04 -3.30
C TRP A 60 17.78 -19.77 -4.19
N LYS A 61 16.73 -19.10 -4.72
CA LYS A 61 15.78 -19.74 -5.65
C LYS A 61 16.25 -19.71 -7.10
N THR A 62 16.97 -18.66 -7.51
CA THR A 62 17.57 -18.58 -8.85
C THR A 62 18.65 -19.64 -9.06
N GLN A 63 19.41 -19.98 -8.00
CA GLN A 63 20.50 -20.95 -8.08
C GLN A 63 20.04 -22.41 -8.27
N LYS A 64 18.82 -22.78 -7.82
CA LYS A 64 18.27 -24.13 -8.05
C LYS A 64 17.75 -24.35 -9.47
N GLN A 65 17.40 -23.29 -10.20
CA GLN A 65 16.93 -23.39 -11.58
C GLN A 65 18.07 -23.43 -12.61
N LEU A 66 19.27 -22.96 -12.25
CA LEU A 66 20.46 -22.96 -13.11
C LEU A 66 21.32 -24.24 -13.01
N MET A 67 21.00 -25.17 -12.10
CA MET A 67 21.75 -26.43 -12.01
C MET A 67 21.33 -27.39 -13.15
N PRO A 68 22.25 -27.80 -14.05
CA PRO A 68 21.93 -28.77 -15.09
C PRO A 68 21.58 -30.11 -14.43
N ARG A 69 20.35 -30.61 -14.67
CA ARG A 69 19.92 -31.95 -14.25
C ARG A 69 20.85 -32.97 -14.92
N LYS A 70 21.73 -33.61 -14.13
CA LYS A 70 22.52 -34.77 -14.54
C LYS A 70 21.55 -35.83 -15.07
N ARG A 71 21.50 -36.03 -16.39
CA ARG A 71 20.83 -37.18 -17.00
C ARG A 71 21.62 -38.41 -16.59
N LYS A 72 21.02 -39.27 -15.76
CA LYS A 72 21.48 -40.65 -15.57
C LYS A 72 21.18 -41.38 -16.86
N ASN A 73 22.21 -41.78 -17.60
CA ASN A 73 22.07 -42.77 -18.65
C ASN A 73 21.80 -44.12 -17.96
N HIS A 74 20.75 -44.79 -18.41
CA HIS A 74 20.47 -46.17 -18.06
C HIS A 74 20.99 -47.03 -19.22
N GLU A 75 21.89 -47.96 -18.88
CA GLU A 75 22.22 -49.13 -19.70
C GLU A 75 21.06 -50.14 -19.65
#